data_AF-A0A7J4NN75-F1
#
_entry.id   AF-A0A7J4NN75-F1
#
_cell.length_a   1.000
_cell.length_b   1.000
_cell.length_c   1.000
_cell.angle_alpha   90.00
_cell.angle_beta   90.00
_cell.angle_gamma   90.00
#
_symmetry.space_group_name_H-M   'P 1'
#
loop_
_entity.id
_entity.type
_entity.pdbx_description
1 polymer ?
#
loop_
_entity_poly.entity_id
_entity_poly.type
_entity_poly.pdbx_seq_one_letter_code
_entity_poly.pdbx_strand_id
1 'polypeptide(L)'
;WKKLSEKVGDGSESSQTGDMLAESLAGGVAFHHAGLTSRQRKLIEDSFKRGDLVCISATPTLAAGVNLPARRVLIRDLRRWDGEGSNLLSTMEVQQMMGRAGRPQYDNYGEAWIRCKSLLDADQMSHRYFESEPEDIVSKLHMESPMRMHVLAAIATGGQTNRWALGKFFSHTFLAMDVSRESMADKIDGIVDWLCEHGMVERGGVDEALAADIDESLREEIIETGKDEIDSENWDDNLPPWAIAASSTTGVRLSENTPPQEKPKRKGPAIIGFQSAGDI
;
A
#
# COMPACT_ATOMS: atom_id res chain seq x y z
N TRP A 1 2.63 10.44 -39.04
CA TRP A 1 2.81 11.51 -38.03
C TRP A 1 1.83 12.67 -38.20
N LYS A 2 1.76 13.36 -39.35
CA LYS A 2 0.76 14.44 -39.59
C LYS A 2 -0.70 14.07 -39.27
N LYS A 3 -1.17 12.91 -39.75
CA LYS A 3 -2.51 12.38 -39.41
C LYS A 3 -2.75 12.17 -37.91
N LEU A 4 -1.70 11.92 -37.13
CA LEU A 4 -1.80 11.72 -35.69
C LEU A 4 -1.86 13.06 -34.95
N SER A 5 -1.11 14.05 -35.44
CA SER A 5 -1.16 15.45 -35.01
C SER A 5 -2.55 16.06 -35.23
N GLU A 6 -3.13 15.87 -36.43
CA GLU A 6 -4.49 16.32 -36.77
C GLU A 6 -5.55 15.73 -35.82
N LYS A 7 -5.44 14.44 -35.46
CA LYS A 7 -6.36 13.80 -34.51
C LYS A 7 -6.36 14.41 -33.11
N VAL A 8 -5.27 15.08 -32.71
CA VAL A 8 -5.19 15.83 -31.44
C VAL A 8 -5.74 17.24 -31.62
N GLY A 9 -5.42 17.90 -32.75
CA GLY A 9 -5.88 19.25 -33.06
C GLY A 9 -7.37 19.39 -33.37
N ASP A 10 -8.02 18.35 -33.92
CA ASP A 10 -9.45 18.34 -34.24
C ASP A 10 -10.36 18.19 -33.01
N GLY A 11 -9.79 17.99 -31.82
CA GLY A 11 -10.55 17.92 -30.57
C GLY A 11 -10.91 19.30 -30.04
N SER A 12 -12.14 19.46 -29.53
CA SER A 12 -12.63 20.65 -28.82
C SER A 12 -11.89 21.00 -27.50
N GLU A 13 -10.69 20.47 -27.32
CA GLU A 13 -9.83 20.61 -26.14
C GLU A 13 -8.55 21.38 -26.51
N SER A 14 -8.71 22.53 -27.16
CA SER A 14 -7.59 23.42 -27.51
C SER A 14 -6.96 23.98 -26.22
N SER A 15 -5.92 23.30 -25.77
CA SER A 15 -5.07 23.72 -24.66
C SER A 15 -3.66 23.92 -25.20
N GLN A 16 -2.92 24.85 -24.59
CA GLN A 16 -1.51 25.07 -24.94
C GLN A 16 -0.70 23.75 -24.94
N THR A 17 -0.98 22.86 -23.99
CA THR A 17 -0.38 21.53 -23.91
C THR A 17 -0.80 20.62 -25.08
N GLY A 18 -2.07 20.69 -25.50
CA GLY A 18 -2.56 19.96 -26.68
C GLY A 18 -1.87 20.40 -27.96
N ASP A 19 -1.65 21.70 -28.14
CA ASP A 19 -0.95 22.26 -29.31
C ASP A 19 0.52 21.81 -29.34
N MET A 20 1.22 21.89 -28.21
CA MET A 20 2.59 21.39 -28.07
C MET A 20 2.69 19.87 -28.33
N LEU A 21 1.67 19.11 -27.91
CA LEU A 21 1.60 17.68 -28.18
C LEU A 21 1.40 17.43 -29.68
N ALA A 22 0.49 18.15 -30.32
CA ALA A 22 0.25 18.03 -31.76
C ALA A 22 1.51 18.34 -32.57
N GLU A 23 2.27 19.38 -32.19
CA GLU A 23 3.56 19.72 -32.80
C GLU A 23 4.58 18.57 -32.62
N SER A 24 4.73 18.04 -31.41
CA SER A 24 5.62 16.91 -31.12
C SER A 24 5.27 15.69 -31.98
N LEU A 25 3.97 15.36 -32.05
CA LEU A 25 3.44 14.22 -32.81
C LEU A 25 3.67 14.36 -34.31
N ALA A 26 3.74 15.57 -34.84
CA ALA A 26 4.08 15.81 -36.24
C ALA A 26 5.53 15.36 -36.55
N GLY A 27 6.42 15.40 -35.56
CA GLY A 27 7.79 14.89 -35.60
C GLY A 27 7.96 13.42 -35.23
N GLY A 28 6.87 12.68 -34.94
CA GLY A 28 6.92 11.26 -34.59
C GLY A 28 7.29 10.95 -33.14
N VAL A 29 7.36 11.99 -32.30
CA VAL A 29 7.66 11.87 -30.87
C VAL A 29 6.49 12.38 -30.04
N ALA A 30 6.38 11.96 -28.78
CA ALA A 30 5.37 12.48 -27.88
C ALA A 30 5.93 12.67 -26.47
N PHE A 31 5.33 13.57 -25.70
CA PHE A 31 5.50 13.60 -24.26
C PHE A 31 4.28 12.98 -23.56
N HIS A 32 4.47 12.34 -22.41
CA HIS A 32 3.41 11.68 -21.64
C HIS A 32 3.51 12.03 -20.15
N HIS A 33 2.45 12.63 -19.61
CA HIS A 33 2.35 12.98 -18.19
C HIS A 33 0.90 13.10 -17.72
N ALA A 34 0.69 13.24 -16.41
CA ALA A 34 -0.64 13.36 -15.80
C ALA A 34 -1.45 14.57 -16.29
N GLY A 35 -0.80 15.66 -16.71
CA GLY A 35 -1.46 16.85 -17.26
C GLY A 35 -2.11 16.70 -18.64
N LEU A 36 -1.94 15.56 -19.32
CA LEU A 36 -2.67 15.28 -20.57
C LEU A 36 -4.08 14.75 -20.27
N THR A 37 -5.00 14.85 -21.22
CA THR A 37 -6.30 14.20 -21.08
C THR A 37 -6.18 12.69 -21.25
N SER A 38 -7.11 11.91 -20.66
CA SER A 38 -7.10 10.45 -20.81
C SER A 38 -7.17 10.01 -22.27
N ARG A 39 -7.88 10.79 -23.12
CA ARG A 39 -7.94 10.56 -24.56
C ARG A 39 -6.58 10.75 -25.24
N GLN A 40 -5.86 11.82 -24.91
CA GLN A 40 -4.53 12.09 -25.43
C GLN A 40 -3.52 11.01 -25.01
N ARG A 41 -3.50 10.63 -23.72
CA ARG A 41 -2.63 9.55 -23.23
C ARG A 41 -2.86 8.23 -23.96
N LYS A 42 -4.13 7.82 -24.10
CA LYS A 42 -4.50 6.60 -24.82
C LYS A 42 -4.06 6.63 -26.29
N LEU A 43 -4.24 7.77 -26.96
CA LEU A 43 -3.80 7.95 -28.34
C LEU A 43 -2.27 7.75 -28.47
N ILE A 44 -1.49 8.33 -27.56
CA ILE A 44 -0.02 8.20 -27.55
C ILE A 44 0.38 6.75 -27.31
N GLU A 45 -0.19 6.10 -26.29
CA GLU A 45 0.10 4.70 -25.94
C GLU A 45 -0.21 3.75 -27.09
N ASP A 46 -1.40 3.86 -27.67
CA ASP A 46 -1.83 3.01 -28.79
C ASP A 46 -0.95 3.23 -30.02
N SER A 47 -0.53 4.48 -30.27
CA SER A 47 0.30 4.83 -31.43
C SER A 47 1.74 4.34 -31.26
N PHE A 48 2.30 4.38 -30.04
CA PHE A 48 3.60 3.80 -29.77
C PHE A 48 3.59 2.27 -29.86
N LYS A 49 2.55 1.60 -29.35
CA LYS A 49 2.39 0.14 -29.48
C LYS A 49 2.35 -0.32 -30.94
N ARG A 50 1.71 0.45 -31.82
CA ARG A 50 1.68 0.17 -33.27
C ARG A 50 2.99 0.49 -34.00
N GLY A 51 3.95 1.15 -33.34
CA GLY A 51 5.16 1.65 -33.97
C GLY A 51 4.96 2.93 -34.80
N ASP A 52 3.81 3.60 -34.65
CA ASP A 52 3.56 4.89 -35.30
C ASP A 52 4.41 6.00 -34.66
N LEU A 53 4.81 5.85 -33.40
CA LEU A 53 5.70 6.79 -32.70
C LEU A 53 7.07 6.15 -32.48
N VAL A 54 8.13 6.93 -32.68
CA VAL A 54 9.51 6.44 -32.52
C VAL A 54 10.04 6.61 -31.10
N CYS A 55 9.50 7.58 -30.34
CA CYS A 55 9.95 7.89 -29.00
C CYS A 55 8.81 8.51 -28.18
N ILE A 56 8.77 8.15 -26.90
CA ILE A 56 7.97 8.86 -25.89
C ILE A 56 8.91 9.35 -24.80
N SER A 57 8.80 10.62 -24.45
CA SER A 57 9.36 11.19 -23.22
C SER A 57 8.27 11.19 -22.15
N ALA A 58 8.48 10.52 -21.02
CA ALA A 58 7.45 10.38 -19.99
C ALA A 58 7.95 10.75 -18.60
N THR A 59 7.04 11.27 -17.78
CA THR A 59 7.27 11.36 -16.33
C THR A 59 7.11 9.98 -15.67
N PRO A 60 7.63 9.77 -14.44
CA PRO A 60 7.62 8.47 -13.76
C PRO A 60 6.24 7.80 -13.64
N THR A 61 5.14 8.55 -13.75
CA THR A 61 3.77 8.01 -13.73
C THR A 61 3.52 6.95 -14.81
N LEU A 62 4.22 7.02 -15.95
CA LEU A 62 4.13 5.97 -16.97
C LEU A 62 4.85 4.68 -16.53
N ALA A 63 5.88 4.78 -15.69
CA ALA A 63 6.73 3.66 -15.31
C ALA A 63 6.02 2.61 -14.45
N ALA A 64 4.94 2.98 -13.75
CA ALA A 64 4.18 2.08 -12.88
C ALA A 64 2.81 1.66 -13.43
N GLY A 65 2.22 2.39 -14.39
CA GLY A 65 0.78 2.27 -14.69
C GLY A 65 0.39 1.64 -16.03
N VAL A 66 1.31 1.49 -16.98
CA VAL A 66 0.97 1.09 -18.36
C VAL A 66 1.94 0.03 -18.89
N ASN A 67 1.44 -1.06 -19.48
CA ASN A 67 2.30 -2.03 -20.17
C ASN A 67 2.71 -1.48 -21.56
N LEU A 68 3.88 -0.84 -21.61
CA LEU A 68 4.42 -0.19 -22.80
C LEU A 68 5.93 -0.47 -22.90
N PRO A 69 6.33 -1.67 -23.37
CA PRO A 69 7.74 -2.00 -23.53
C PRO A 69 8.34 -1.24 -24.72
N ALA A 70 9.61 -0.90 -24.62
CA ALA A 70 10.38 -0.25 -25.68
C ALA A 70 11.69 -0.99 -25.88
N ARG A 71 12.25 -1.03 -27.10
CA ARG A 71 13.56 -1.65 -27.31
C ARG A 71 14.64 -1.02 -26.42
N ARG A 72 14.57 0.30 -26.27
CA ARG A 72 15.51 1.09 -25.46
C ARG A 72 14.77 2.00 -24.49
N VAL A 73 15.27 2.08 -23.26
CA VAL A 73 14.85 3.04 -22.25
C VAL A 73 16.02 3.95 -21.91
N LEU A 74 15.78 5.25 -21.84
CA LEU A 74 16.75 6.24 -21.38
C LEU A 74 16.22 6.93 -20.12
N ILE A 75 16.92 6.73 -19.00
CA ILE A 75 16.65 7.41 -17.75
C ILE A 75 17.44 8.71 -17.76
N ARG A 76 16.73 9.79 -18.07
CA ARG A 76 17.32 11.12 -18.30
C ARG A 76 17.69 11.83 -17.00
N ASP A 77 16.84 11.72 -15.97
CA ASP A 77 17.00 12.39 -14.69
C ASP A 77 16.85 11.37 -13.56
N LEU A 78 17.85 11.30 -12.69
CA LEU A 78 17.90 10.37 -11.54
C LEU A 78 17.51 11.02 -10.22
N ARG A 79 17.13 12.31 -10.25
CA ARG A 79 16.75 13.06 -9.07
C ARG A 79 15.34 13.60 -9.22
N ARG A 80 14.57 13.56 -8.13
CA ARG A 80 13.21 14.07 -8.04
C ARG A 80 13.09 15.00 -6.83
N TRP A 81 12.31 16.06 -6.99
CA TRP A 81 11.94 16.94 -5.89
C TRP A 81 10.81 16.31 -5.07
N ASP A 82 10.96 16.21 -3.76
CA ASP A 82 9.96 15.63 -2.85
C ASP A 82 9.29 16.65 -1.93
N GLY A 83 9.53 17.94 -2.14
CA GLY A 83 9.03 19.03 -1.29
C GLY A 83 10.11 19.63 -0.41
N GLU A 84 11.06 18.82 0.04
CA GLU A 84 12.12 19.22 0.97
C GLU A 84 13.48 19.30 0.28
N GLY A 85 13.71 18.46 -0.73
CA GLY A 85 14.98 18.44 -1.45
C GLY A 85 14.93 17.71 -2.79
N SER A 86 16.08 17.74 -3.47
CA SER A 86 16.30 16.98 -4.72
C SER A 86 17.01 15.67 -4.40
N ASN A 87 16.20 14.64 -4.18
CA ASN A 87 16.66 13.32 -3.77
C ASN A 87 16.84 12.38 -4.97
N LEU A 88 17.76 11.43 -4.84
CA LEU A 88 17.93 10.37 -5.85
C LEU A 88 16.68 9.49 -5.86
N LEU A 89 16.34 8.97 -7.04
CA LEU A 89 15.33 7.93 -7.18
C LEU A 89 15.77 6.67 -6.44
N SER A 90 14.79 5.90 -5.96
CA SER A 90 15.07 4.60 -5.34
C SER A 90 15.64 3.62 -6.38
N THR A 91 16.46 2.67 -5.92
CA THR A 91 16.96 1.58 -6.76
C THR A 91 15.80 0.80 -7.37
N MET A 92 14.76 0.51 -6.58
CA MET A 92 13.56 -0.15 -7.08
C MET A 92 12.89 0.60 -8.24
N GLU A 93 12.69 1.93 -8.12
CA GLU A 93 12.09 2.73 -9.21
C GLU A 93 12.94 2.73 -10.48
N VAL A 94 14.26 2.88 -10.34
CA VAL A 94 15.18 2.88 -11.48
C VAL A 94 15.16 1.51 -12.18
N GLN A 95 15.23 0.42 -11.43
CA GLN A 95 15.15 -0.93 -11.97
C GLN A 95 13.81 -1.21 -12.66
N GLN A 96 12.69 -0.72 -12.11
CA GLN A 96 11.38 -0.80 -12.78
C GLN A 96 11.36 -0.05 -14.12
N MET A 97 12.01 1.12 -14.20
CA MET A 97 12.16 1.85 -15.47
C MET A 97 13.01 1.05 -16.47
N MET A 98 14.15 0.50 -16.02
CA MET A 98 15.04 -0.29 -16.86
C MET A 98 14.36 -1.58 -17.36
N GLY A 99 13.54 -2.23 -16.54
CA GLY A 99 12.79 -3.43 -16.89
C GLY A 99 11.76 -3.26 -18.01
N ARG A 100 11.51 -2.03 -18.46
CA ARG A 100 10.69 -1.73 -19.65
C ARG A 100 11.47 -1.82 -20.96
N ALA A 101 12.79 -1.96 -20.89
CA ALA A 101 13.64 -2.16 -22.04
C ALA A 101 13.55 -3.61 -22.55
N GLY A 102 13.43 -3.75 -23.86
CA GLY A 102 13.20 -5.01 -24.54
C GLY A 102 11.71 -5.28 -24.78
N ARG A 103 11.34 -5.52 -26.04
CA ARG A 103 9.98 -5.93 -26.39
C ARG A 103 9.96 -7.45 -26.57
N PRO A 104 9.23 -8.18 -25.71
CA PRO A 104 9.04 -9.62 -25.89
C PRO A 104 8.57 -9.91 -27.32
N GLN A 105 9.12 -10.95 -27.96
CA GLN A 105 8.80 -11.39 -29.33
C GLN A 105 9.31 -10.51 -30.48
N TYR A 106 9.73 -9.26 -30.23
CA TYR A 106 10.20 -8.36 -31.30
C TYR A 106 11.71 -8.08 -31.27
N ASP A 107 12.31 -8.05 -30.08
CA ASP A 107 13.74 -7.77 -29.92
C ASP A 107 14.45 -8.94 -29.22
N ASN A 108 15.67 -9.25 -29.67
CA ASN A 108 16.51 -10.29 -29.05
C ASN A 108 17.11 -9.84 -27.71
N TYR A 109 17.16 -8.53 -27.46
CA TYR A 109 17.69 -7.92 -26.25
C TYR A 109 17.09 -6.51 -26.07
N GLY A 110 17.08 -6.01 -24.84
CA GLY A 110 16.70 -4.64 -24.48
C GLY A 110 17.91 -3.84 -24.02
N GLU A 111 17.86 -2.51 -24.18
CA GLU A 111 18.91 -1.61 -23.70
C GLU A 111 18.34 -0.57 -22.74
N ALA A 112 18.93 -0.46 -21.55
CA ALA A 112 18.58 0.58 -20.59
C ALA A 112 19.80 1.48 -20.34
N TRP A 113 19.64 2.78 -20.57
CA TRP A 113 20.71 3.76 -20.43
C TRP A 113 20.39 4.74 -19.31
N ILE A 114 21.38 5.08 -18.51
CA ILE A 114 21.30 6.11 -17.49
C ILE A 114 22.17 7.28 -17.93
N ARG A 115 21.60 8.50 -17.93
CA ARG A 115 22.39 9.70 -18.20
C ARG A 115 23.10 10.16 -16.92
N CYS A 116 24.43 10.14 -16.97
CA CYS A 116 25.30 10.65 -15.90
C CYS A 116 25.98 11.96 -16.33
N LYS A 117 26.39 12.79 -15.37
CA LYS A 117 27.03 14.10 -15.63
C LYS A 117 28.54 14.00 -15.85
N SER A 118 29.18 13.01 -15.26
CA SER A 118 30.61 12.76 -15.35
C SER A 118 30.90 11.26 -15.24
N LEU A 119 32.15 10.85 -15.50
CA LEU A 119 32.55 9.45 -15.33
C LEU A 119 32.48 9.00 -13.86
N LEU A 120 32.89 9.87 -12.92
CA LEU A 120 32.76 9.59 -11.48
C LEU A 120 31.29 9.39 -11.05
N ASP A 121 30.39 10.21 -11.57
CA ASP A 121 28.95 10.07 -11.35
C ASP A 121 28.43 8.75 -11.96
N ALA A 122 28.96 8.34 -13.13
CA ALA A 122 28.61 7.07 -13.74
C ALA A 122 29.02 5.86 -12.89
N ASP A 123 30.23 5.85 -12.32
CA ASP A 123 30.68 4.78 -11.44
C ASP A 123 29.78 4.69 -10.19
N GLN A 124 29.45 5.83 -9.57
CA GLN A 124 28.55 5.90 -8.41
C GLN A 124 27.14 5.40 -8.73
N MET A 125 26.57 5.82 -9.86
CA MET A 125 25.25 5.36 -10.29
C MET A 125 25.28 3.88 -10.67
N SER A 126 26.41 3.38 -11.18
CA SER A 126 26.57 1.97 -11.52
C SER A 126 26.50 1.10 -10.27
N HIS A 127 27.31 1.41 -9.27
CA HIS A 127 27.29 0.72 -7.98
C HIS A 127 25.89 0.77 -7.34
N ARG A 128 25.22 1.93 -7.36
CA ARG A 128 23.91 2.10 -6.73
C ARG A 128 22.78 1.33 -7.43
N TYR A 129 22.71 1.37 -8.76
CA TYR A 129 21.53 0.90 -9.49
C TYR A 129 21.69 -0.46 -10.17
N PHE A 130 22.92 -0.88 -10.47
CA PHE A 130 23.18 -2.20 -11.09
C PHE A 130 23.73 -3.22 -10.11
N GLU A 131 24.56 -2.80 -9.15
CA GLU A 131 25.27 -3.74 -8.26
C GLU A 131 24.61 -3.87 -6.88
N SER A 132 23.85 -2.86 -6.45
CA SER A 132 23.15 -2.89 -5.17
C SER A 132 21.76 -3.52 -5.31
N GLU A 133 21.33 -4.22 -4.27
CA GLU A 133 19.95 -4.71 -4.15
C GLU A 133 18.96 -3.53 -3.98
N PRO A 134 17.70 -3.69 -4.41
CA PRO A 134 16.63 -2.74 -4.13
C PRO A 134 16.43 -2.49 -2.64
N GLU A 135 15.92 -1.30 -2.29
CA GLU A 135 15.56 -0.99 -0.91
C GLU A 135 14.42 -1.88 -0.40
N ASP A 136 14.48 -2.23 0.89
CA ASP A 136 13.42 -3.01 1.54
C ASP A 136 12.06 -2.31 1.49
N ILE A 137 11.00 -3.11 1.33
CA ILE A 137 9.63 -2.61 1.40
C ILE A 137 9.26 -2.40 2.86
N VAL A 138 8.96 -1.16 3.24
CA VAL A 138 8.55 -0.80 4.60
C VAL A 138 7.09 -0.38 4.62
N SER A 139 6.33 -0.87 5.60
CA SER A 139 4.93 -0.47 5.79
C SER A 139 4.81 1.04 6.03
N LYS A 140 3.96 1.72 5.26
CA LYS A 140 3.63 3.15 5.48
C LYS A 140 2.40 3.36 6.36
N LEU A 141 1.80 2.29 6.87
CA LEU A 141 0.63 2.34 7.74
C LEU A 141 0.95 2.99 9.10
N HIS A 142 2.22 3.05 9.52
CA HIS A 142 2.63 3.73 10.76
C HIS A 142 2.44 5.25 10.75
N MET A 143 2.21 5.85 9.58
CA MET A 143 2.00 7.28 9.45
C MET A 143 0.66 7.65 10.09
N GLU A 144 0.65 8.74 10.86
CA GLU A 144 -0.50 9.10 11.70
C GLU A 144 -1.79 9.31 10.89
N SER A 145 -1.71 10.02 9.76
CA SER A 145 -2.88 10.31 8.93
C SER A 145 -3.53 9.05 8.33
N PRO A 146 -2.79 8.15 7.64
CA PRO A 146 -3.32 6.87 7.20
C PRO A 146 -3.85 6.00 8.35
N MET A 147 -3.08 5.85 9.43
CA MET A 147 -3.46 4.99 10.55
C MET A 147 -4.77 5.47 11.20
N ARG A 148 -4.90 6.78 11.42
CA ARG A 148 -6.12 7.39 11.97
C ARG A 148 -7.35 7.15 11.10
N MET A 149 -7.20 7.32 9.78
CA MET A 149 -8.28 7.01 8.83
C MET A 149 -8.72 5.54 8.94
N HIS A 150 -7.77 4.61 9.01
CA HIS A 150 -8.07 3.18 9.10
C HIS A 150 -8.65 2.78 10.45
N VAL A 151 -8.18 3.36 11.57
CA VAL A 151 -8.78 3.13 12.90
C VAL A 151 -10.24 3.60 12.92
N LEU A 152 -10.51 4.82 12.42
CA LEU A 152 -11.88 5.33 12.36
C LEU A 152 -12.77 4.45 11.47
N ALA A 153 -12.28 4.04 10.29
CA ALA A 153 -13.02 3.15 9.40
C ALA A 153 -13.29 1.79 10.06
N ALA A 154 -12.30 1.21 10.76
CA ALA A 154 -12.47 -0.05 11.47
C ALA A 154 -13.58 0.02 12.53
N ILE A 155 -13.70 1.14 13.24
CA ILE A 155 -14.77 1.37 14.22
C ILE A 155 -16.11 1.65 13.55
N ALA A 156 -16.16 2.60 12.61
CA ALA A 156 -17.41 3.11 12.05
C ALA A 156 -18.05 2.17 11.02
N THR A 157 -17.26 1.43 10.24
CA THR A 157 -17.76 0.53 9.19
C THR A 157 -17.25 -0.90 9.32
N GLY A 158 -16.08 -1.09 9.94
CA GLY A 158 -15.46 -2.40 10.13
C GLY A 158 -16.02 -3.22 11.30
N GLY A 159 -16.99 -2.69 12.04
CA GLY A 159 -17.65 -3.37 13.17
C GLY A 159 -16.72 -3.63 14.36
N GLN A 160 -15.55 -2.98 14.42
CA GLN A 160 -14.61 -3.14 15.53
C GLN A 160 -15.06 -2.27 16.71
N THR A 161 -15.69 -2.90 17.70
CA THR A 161 -16.28 -2.20 18.85
C THR A 161 -15.36 -2.11 20.07
N ASN A 162 -14.17 -2.70 20.02
CA ASN A 162 -13.31 -2.78 21.20
C ASN A 162 -11.82 -2.70 20.84
N ARG A 163 -11.03 -2.27 21.83
CA ARG A 163 -9.59 -2.04 21.67
C ARG A 163 -8.80 -3.31 21.34
N TRP A 164 -9.22 -4.45 21.87
CA TRP A 164 -8.55 -5.73 21.61
C TRP A 164 -8.69 -6.14 20.15
N ALA A 165 -9.88 -6.03 19.59
CA ALA A 165 -10.16 -6.39 18.21
C ALA A 165 -9.45 -5.46 17.22
N LEU A 166 -9.33 -4.16 17.55
CA LEU A 166 -8.46 -3.23 16.81
C LEU A 166 -6.98 -3.67 16.86
N GLY A 167 -6.46 -3.99 18.04
CA GLY A 167 -5.09 -4.48 18.19
C GLY A 167 -4.83 -5.76 17.39
N LYS A 168 -5.76 -6.71 17.45
CA LYS A 168 -5.72 -7.96 16.67
C LYS A 168 -5.80 -7.68 15.17
N PHE A 169 -6.63 -6.74 14.71
CA PHE A 169 -6.67 -6.37 13.30
C PHE A 169 -5.32 -5.85 12.82
N PHE A 170 -4.72 -4.88 13.53
CA PHE A 170 -3.43 -4.32 13.15
C PHE A 170 -2.27 -5.30 13.30
N SER A 171 -2.35 -6.29 14.21
CA SER A 171 -1.34 -7.34 14.35
C SER A 171 -1.25 -8.28 13.15
N HIS A 172 -2.29 -8.32 12.29
CA HIS A 172 -2.29 -9.09 11.04
C HIS A 172 -1.90 -8.24 9.82
N THR A 173 -1.46 -6.99 10.01
CA THR A 173 -1.00 -6.13 8.93
C THR A 173 0.51 -6.25 8.73
N PHE A 174 1.01 -5.86 7.55
CA PHE A 174 2.45 -5.81 7.28
C PHE A 174 3.22 -4.91 8.27
N LEU A 175 2.55 -3.93 8.89
CA LEU A 175 3.15 -3.08 9.92
C LEU A 175 3.61 -3.87 11.16
N ALA A 176 2.91 -4.96 11.49
CA ALA A 176 3.21 -5.77 12.67
C ALA A 176 4.54 -6.53 12.59
N MET A 177 5.13 -6.63 11.39
CA MET A 177 6.44 -7.25 11.20
C MET A 177 7.57 -6.35 11.73
N ASP A 178 7.40 -5.02 11.66
CA ASP A 178 8.44 -4.05 12.00
C ASP A 178 8.22 -3.35 13.35
N VAL A 179 7.00 -3.42 13.90
CA VAL A 179 6.60 -2.67 15.11
C VAL A 179 6.19 -3.59 16.23
N SER A 180 6.71 -3.34 17.43
CA SER A 180 6.35 -4.12 18.63
C SER A 180 4.86 -3.98 18.97
N ARG A 181 4.29 -5.01 19.61
CA ARG A 181 2.88 -5.03 20.01
C ARG A 181 2.55 -3.85 20.94
N GLU A 182 3.47 -3.48 21.82
CA GLU A 182 3.33 -2.36 22.77
C GLU A 182 3.31 -1.01 22.04
N SER A 183 4.27 -0.77 21.13
CA SER A 183 4.31 0.49 20.38
C SER A 183 3.09 0.65 19.46
N MET A 184 2.64 -0.45 18.87
CA MET A 184 1.39 -0.45 18.08
C MET A 184 0.20 -0.15 18.98
N ALA A 185 0.17 -0.71 20.17
CA ALA A 185 -0.89 -0.47 21.13
C ALA A 185 -0.98 1.02 21.51
N ASP A 186 0.14 1.62 21.93
CA ASP A 186 0.22 3.03 22.31
C ASP A 186 -0.24 3.95 21.17
N LYS A 187 0.11 3.63 19.91
CA LYS A 187 -0.32 4.39 18.74
C LYS A 187 -1.84 4.29 18.52
N ILE A 188 -2.41 3.10 18.63
CA ILE A 188 -3.86 2.92 18.48
C ILE A 188 -4.58 3.69 19.59
N ASP A 189 -4.10 3.60 20.82
CA ASP A 189 -4.70 4.30 21.97
C ASP A 189 -4.65 5.83 21.79
N GLY A 190 -3.50 6.39 21.40
CA GLY A 190 -3.40 7.81 21.10
C GLY A 190 -4.31 8.28 19.95
N ILE A 191 -4.49 7.45 18.91
CA ILE A 191 -5.41 7.75 17.81
C ILE A 191 -6.86 7.73 18.28
N VAL A 192 -7.24 6.72 19.06
CA VAL A 192 -8.59 6.59 19.61
C VAL A 192 -8.90 7.76 20.54
N ASP A 193 -7.96 8.15 21.40
CA ASP A 193 -8.07 9.32 22.26
C ASP A 193 -8.36 10.58 21.44
N TRP A 194 -7.58 10.81 20.38
CA TRP A 194 -7.78 11.93 19.46
C TRP A 194 -9.16 11.89 18.79
N LEU A 195 -9.62 10.73 18.33
CA LEU A 195 -10.94 10.57 17.71
C LEU A 195 -12.08 10.87 18.69
N CYS A 196 -11.91 10.51 19.97
CA CYS A 196 -12.87 10.83 21.03
C CYS A 196 -12.93 12.33 21.32
N GLU A 197 -11.77 12.99 21.44
CA GLU A 197 -11.70 14.44 21.65
C GLU A 197 -12.39 15.24 20.53
N HIS A 198 -12.35 14.72 19.31
CA HIS A 198 -12.96 15.35 18.14
C HIS A 198 -14.41 14.88 17.87
N GLY A 199 -15.00 14.08 18.77
CA GLY A 199 -16.40 13.63 18.67
C GLY A 199 -16.67 12.69 17.50
N MET A 200 -15.65 12.02 16.96
CA MET A 200 -15.80 11.04 15.88
C MET A 200 -16.15 9.64 16.41
N VAL A 201 -15.73 9.34 17.64
CA VAL A 201 -15.94 8.06 18.32
C VAL A 201 -16.31 8.35 19.77
N GLU A 202 -17.25 7.61 20.33
CA GLU A 202 -17.53 7.66 21.77
C GLU A 202 -16.94 6.43 22.48
N ARG A 203 -16.35 6.64 23.66
CA ARG A 203 -15.88 5.53 24.51
C ARG A 203 -17.08 4.87 25.17
N GLY A 204 -17.34 3.63 24.81
CA GLY A 204 -18.20 2.74 25.55
C GLY A 204 -17.56 2.29 26.88
N GLY A 205 -18.36 1.62 27.71
CA GLY A 205 -17.88 0.97 28.91
C GLY A 205 -16.92 -0.19 28.63
N VAL A 206 -16.47 -0.84 29.71
CA VAL A 206 -15.71 -2.09 29.59
C VAL A 206 -16.64 -3.20 29.12
N ASP A 207 -16.30 -3.84 28.01
CA ASP A 207 -16.99 -5.07 27.59
C ASP A 207 -16.56 -6.22 28.53
N GLU A 208 -17.37 -6.49 29.55
CA GLU A 208 -17.08 -7.47 30.58
C GLU A 208 -17.12 -8.92 30.06
N ALA A 209 -17.90 -9.18 29.00
CA ALA A 209 -18.00 -10.50 28.38
C ALA A 209 -16.74 -10.81 27.59
N LEU A 210 -16.31 -9.85 26.74
CA LEU A 210 -15.05 -9.96 26.01
C LEU A 210 -13.84 -10.01 26.95
N ALA A 211 -13.90 -9.30 28.08
CA ALA A 211 -12.84 -9.37 29.10
C ALA A 211 -12.65 -10.77 29.68
N ALA A 212 -13.74 -11.51 29.91
CA ALA A 212 -13.67 -12.88 30.38
C ALA A 212 -13.10 -13.82 29.30
N ASP A 213 -13.53 -13.66 28.05
CA ASP A 213 -13.06 -14.49 26.92
C ASP A 213 -11.58 -14.23 26.57
N ILE A 214 -11.14 -12.97 26.64
CA ILE A 214 -9.73 -12.61 26.44
C ILE A 214 -8.86 -13.19 27.56
N ASP A 215 -9.27 -13.07 28.83
CA ASP A 215 -8.52 -13.65 29.94
C ASP A 215 -8.39 -15.17 29.82
N GLU A 216 -9.41 -15.87 29.31
CA GLU A 216 -9.37 -17.31 29.08
C GLU A 216 -8.48 -17.67 27.88
N SER A 217 -8.61 -16.98 26.75
CA SER A 217 -7.76 -17.22 25.57
C SER A 217 -6.28 -16.85 25.79
N LEU A 218 -5.97 -15.79 26.54
CA LEU A 218 -4.60 -15.45 26.95
C LEU A 218 -4.03 -16.51 27.91
N ARG A 219 -4.85 -17.09 28.79
CA ARG A 219 -4.43 -18.23 29.62
C ARG A 219 -4.10 -19.45 28.76
N GLU A 220 -4.91 -19.75 27.76
CA GLU A 220 -4.65 -20.84 26.82
C GLU A 220 -3.37 -20.59 25.99
N GLU A 221 -3.16 -19.38 25.45
CA GLU A 221 -1.97 -19.01 24.67
C GLU A 221 -0.68 -19.04 25.54
N ILE A 222 -0.77 -18.63 26.82
CA ILE A 222 0.35 -18.75 27.79
C ILE A 222 0.63 -20.21 28.15
N ILE A 223 -0.40 -21.08 28.19
CA ILE A 223 -0.26 -22.52 28.45
C ILE A 223 0.35 -23.24 27.23
N GLU A 224 0.01 -22.84 26.01
CA GLU A 224 0.60 -23.36 24.77
C GLU A 224 2.05 -22.89 24.60
N THR A 225 2.32 -21.59 24.73
CA THR A 225 3.69 -21.06 24.62
C THR A 225 4.60 -21.47 25.78
N GLY A 226 4.02 -21.85 26.93
CA GLY A 226 4.74 -22.46 28.05
C GLY A 226 5.06 -23.96 27.86
N LYS A 227 4.60 -24.59 26.77
CA LYS A 227 4.75 -26.02 26.48
C LYS A 227 5.71 -26.35 25.33
N ASP A 228 6.35 -25.37 24.69
CA ASP A 228 7.31 -25.64 23.61
C ASP A 228 8.67 -26.15 24.12
N GLU A 229 8.69 -27.39 24.64
CA GLU A 229 9.64 -28.38 24.15
C GLU A 229 8.94 -29.11 22.98
N ILE A 230 9.46 -28.86 21.77
CA ILE A 230 9.39 -29.65 20.52
C ILE A 230 8.31 -30.76 20.49
N ASP A 231 7.25 -30.60 19.68
CA ASP A 231 6.89 -31.70 18.77
C ASP A 231 6.09 -31.29 17.53
N SER A 232 6.39 -32.08 16.50
CA SER A 232 6.08 -32.17 15.09
C SER A 232 4.70 -31.75 14.52
N GLU A 233 4.81 -31.26 13.28
CA GLU A 233 3.81 -30.98 12.27
C GLU A 233 2.66 -32.02 12.17
N ASN A 234 1.43 -31.53 12.04
CA ASN A 234 0.32 -32.32 11.51
C ASN A 234 -0.58 -31.43 10.63
N TRP A 235 -0.34 -31.43 9.32
CA TRP A 235 -1.17 -30.76 8.32
C TRP A 235 -2.37 -31.66 7.96
N ASP A 236 -3.59 -31.24 8.27
CA ASP A 236 -4.83 -31.89 7.81
C ASP A 236 -5.46 -31.06 6.67
N ASP A 237 -5.39 -31.60 5.45
CA ASP A 237 -5.70 -30.93 4.18
C ASP A 237 -7.22 -30.89 3.82
N ASN A 238 -8.13 -31.29 4.72
CA ASN A 238 -9.56 -31.43 4.37
C ASN A 238 -10.50 -30.29 4.81
N LEU A 239 -10.01 -29.21 5.42
CA LEU A 239 -10.81 -28.01 5.68
C LEU A 239 -10.09 -26.74 5.22
N PRO A 240 -10.71 -25.91 4.36
CA PRO A 240 -10.09 -24.67 3.95
C PRO A 240 -9.96 -23.72 5.16
N PRO A 241 -8.82 -23.03 5.34
CA PRO A 241 -8.48 -22.29 6.57
C PRO A 241 -9.51 -21.25 7.04
N TRP A 242 -10.34 -20.74 6.13
CA TRP A 242 -11.39 -19.77 6.43
C TRP A 242 -12.58 -20.39 7.20
N ALA A 243 -12.84 -21.69 7.07
CA ALA A 243 -13.95 -22.36 7.73
C ALA A 243 -13.69 -22.60 9.23
N ILE A 244 -12.42 -22.86 9.59
CA ILE A 244 -11.96 -23.00 10.98
C ILE A 244 -12.01 -21.66 11.70
N ALA A 245 -11.65 -20.57 11.00
CA ALA A 245 -11.72 -19.20 11.51
C ALA A 245 -13.16 -18.72 11.81
N ALA A 246 -14.16 -19.24 11.08
CA ALA A 246 -15.56 -18.90 11.33
C ALA A 246 -16.12 -19.60 12.57
N SER A 247 -15.69 -20.85 12.85
CA SER A 247 -16.11 -21.58 14.06
C SER A 247 -15.47 -21.08 15.35
N SER A 248 -14.33 -20.39 15.26
CA SER A 248 -13.60 -19.80 16.39
C SER A 248 -13.90 -18.32 16.62
N THR A 249 -14.86 -17.75 15.87
CA THR A 249 -15.34 -16.39 16.09
C THR A 249 -16.34 -16.38 17.24
N THR A 250 -15.99 -15.71 18.33
CA THR A 250 -16.84 -15.55 19.51
C THR A 250 -18.08 -14.70 19.17
N GLY A 251 -19.29 -15.27 19.30
CA GLY A 251 -20.56 -14.59 19.00
C GLY A 251 -21.81 -15.45 18.69
N VAL A 252 -21.71 -16.78 18.59
CA VAL A 252 -22.87 -17.67 18.31
C VAL A 252 -22.87 -18.89 19.24
N ARG A 253 -23.80 -18.98 20.21
CA ARG A 253 -24.08 -20.20 21.02
C ARG A 253 -25.54 -20.28 21.51
N LEU A 254 -26.02 -21.51 21.73
CA LEU A 254 -27.33 -21.87 22.32
C LEU A 254 -27.31 -21.69 23.85
N SER A 255 -28.42 -21.23 24.43
CA SER A 255 -28.51 -20.82 25.84
C SER A 255 -29.06 -21.90 26.77
N GLU A 256 -28.68 -21.82 28.06
CA GLU A 256 -29.55 -22.07 29.23
C GLU A 256 -28.93 -21.45 30.51
N ASN A 257 -29.79 -21.17 31.49
CA ASN A 257 -29.73 -20.18 32.60
C ASN A 257 -28.60 -20.24 33.69
N THR A 258 -28.17 -19.02 34.15
CA THR A 258 -27.93 -18.43 35.52
C THR A 258 -27.41 -19.29 36.72
N PRO A 259 -26.77 -18.78 37.82
CA PRO A 259 -26.66 -17.41 38.34
C PRO A 259 -25.24 -16.98 38.89
N PRO A 260 -25.07 -15.76 39.47
CA PRO A 260 -23.78 -15.05 39.53
C PRO A 260 -23.09 -15.12 40.90
N GLN A 261 -21.77 -14.86 40.98
CA GLN A 261 -21.18 -14.17 42.13
C GLN A 261 -19.75 -13.59 41.96
N GLU A 262 -19.67 -12.32 42.42
CA GLU A 262 -18.59 -11.47 42.97
C GLU A 262 -17.20 -11.29 42.30
N LYS A 263 -16.88 -10.01 42.04
CA LYS A 263 -15.68 -9.51 41.35
C LYS A 263 -14.50 -9.19 42.30
N PRO A 264 -13.27 -9.62 41.99
CA PRO A 264 -12.05 -9.01 42.53
C PRO A 264 -11.41 -7.99 41.57
N LYS A 265 -10.60 -7.09 42.15
CA LYS A 265 -10.00 -5.89 41.51
C LYS A 265 -8.90 -6.22 40.47
N ARG A 266 -8.87 -5.41 39.41
CA ARG A 266 -8.27 -5.68 38.07
C ARG A 266 -6.73 -5.62 38.01
N LYS A 267 -6.13 -6.60 37.30
CA LYS A 267 -4.79 -6.54 36.65
C LYS A 267 -4.96 -7.08 35.22
N GLY A 268 -4.75 -6.26 34.18
CA GLY A 268 -4.91 -6.65 32.76
C GLY A 268 -5.07 -5.43 31.83
N PRO A 269 -4.90 -5.58 30.50
CA PRO A 269 -4.94 -4.47 29.54
C PRO A 269 -6.30 -3.79 29.49
N ALA A 270 -6.32 -2.51 29.10
CA ALA A 270 -7.54 -1.70 29.04
C ALA A 270 -8.51 -2.25 27.98
N ILE A 271 -9.71 -2.61 28.42
CA ILE A 271 -10.80 -3.11 27.59
C ILE A 271 -11.82 -1.99 27.62
N ILE A 272 -11.64 -1.01 26.75
CA ILE A 272 -12.59 0.09 26.59
C ILE A 272 -13.32 -0.20 25.28
N GLY A 273 -14.65 -0.22 25.33
CA GLY A 273 -15.50 -0.33 24.14
C GLY A 273 -15.59 1.03 23.42
N PHE A 274 -16.04 1.03 22.17
CA PHE A 274 -16.28 2.23 21.37
C PHE A 274 -17.53 2.06 20.51
N GLN A 275 -18.28 3.14 20.28
CA GLN A 275 -19.42 3.17 19.35
C GLN A 275 -19.29 4.35 18.38
N SER A 276 -19.78 4.15 17.16
CA SER A 276 -19.89 5.19 16.13
C SER A 276 -20.96 6.21 16.50
N ALA A 277 -20.67 7.50 16.29
CA ALA A 277 -21.64 8.57 16.54
C ALA A 277 -22.89 8.51 15.62
N GLY A 278 -22.83 7.76 14.52
CA GLY A 278 -23.97 7.54 13.63
C GLY A 278 -24.93 6.44 14.09
N ASP A 279 -24.55 5.63 15.08
CA ASP A 279 -25.37 4.54 15.63
C ASP A 279 -26.14 4.99 16.90
N ILE A 280 -26.23 6.31 17.13
CA ILE A 280 -27.05 6.98 18.14
C ILE A 280 -28.25 7.62 17.44
#